data_AF-A0A1V5D3F4-F1
#
_entry.id   AF-A0A1V5D3F4-F1
#
_cell.length_a   1.000
_cell.length_b   1.000
_cell.length_c   1.000
_cell.angle_alpha   90.00
_cell.angle_beta   90.00
_cell.angle_gamma   90.00
#
_symmetry.space_group_name_H-M   'P 1'
#
loop_
_entity.id
_entity.type
_entity.pdbx_description
1 polymer ?
#
loop_
_entity_poly.entity_id
_entity_poly.type
_entity_poly.pdbx_seq_one_letter_code
_entity_poly.pdbx_strand_id
1 'polypeptide(L)'
;MSIAIVDARGWQNTFDLKTGEKVEAAGPAIDMVKGMLRRHPYPGDMDMESNRWVSDTALDLIDGYGPRFVFLTYAAQYFSGRYTHMTKEQRASMIHHTFIEAERFINRSGFAAIMVGTGDMTPLLGFIDATRLDGFAVCTHWTARYAGLYDPSPDDMKVLGEDPHIERIVRREDVVRLFNGTPEQASRVPEYLMLARKGYAFKTISGVMKTPVMIPSLNFNVPLYAPGHIVEEITGIRSTLEKDLSSEKNVALIVMEGVGLDDFLWPHLSCRNGMEWYYYEPGEAQYLTITSGEHRFLDYPTGYKYFNEAETTRHYPFSGYFKSIPEKTLATTFPGRSIAVGNKSMFMHMVTGADISVECFARNLYNQGTMAVIHREDKL
;
A
#
# COMPACT_ATOMS: atom_id res chain seq x y z
N MET A 1 -1.38 -0.78 -24.35
CA MET A 1 -0.42 -1.75 -23.78
C MET A 1 0.34 -1.03 -22.69
N SER A 2 0.58 -1.63 -21.53
CA SER A 2 1.31 -0.98 -20.43
C SER A 2 2.77 -1.44 -20.42
N ILE A 3 3.70 -0.50 -20.32
CA ILE A 3 5.14 -0.75 -20.37
C ILE A 3 5.72 -0.65 -18.96
N ALA A 4 6.47 -1.67 -18.54
CA ALA A 4 7.30 -1.63 -17.34
C ALA A 4 8.75 -1.32 -17.72
N ILE A 5 9.40 -0.44 -16.97
CA ILE A 5 10.81 -0.08 -17.11
C ILE A 5 11.48 -0.37 -15.78
N VAL A 6 12.41 -1.32 -15.76
CA VAL A 6 13.21 -1.63 -14.56
C VAL A 6 14.59 -1.04 -14.74
N ASP A 7 15.02 -0.23 -13.77
CA ASP A 7 16.36 0.33 -13.67
C ASP A 7 17.09 -0.27 -12.47
N ALA A 8 18.07 -1.14 -12.75
CA ALA A 8 18.94 -1.74 -11.75
C ALA A 8 20.27 -0.96 -11.64
N ARG A 9 20.19 0.33 -11.28
CA ARG A 9 21.33 1.25 -11.11
C ARG A 9 22.13 1.47 -12.40
N GLY A 10 21.42 1.89 -13.45
CA GLY A 10 21.97 2.22 -14.76
C GLY A 10 21.81 1.11 -15.79
N TRP A 11 21.42 -0.10 -15.37
CA TRP A 11 21.00 -1.16 -16.29
C TRP A 11 19.48 -1.14 -16.45
N GLN A 12 19.01 -0.66 -17.60
CA GLN A 12 17.58 -0.50 -17.89
C GLN A 12 17.07 -1.55 -18.88
N ASN A 13 15.93 -2.16 -18.56
CA ASN A 13 15.18 -3.02 -19.48
C ASN A 13 13.70 -2.63 -19.50
N THR A 14 13.06 -2.83 -20.65
CA THR A 14 11.64 -2.58 -20.90
C THR A 14 10.90 -3.89 -21.10
N PHE A 15 9.72 -4.00 -20.50
CA PHE A 15 8.90 -5.20 -20.49
C PHE A 15 7.43 -4.86 -20.77
N ASP A 16 6.70 -5.77 -21.40
CA ASP A 16 5.24 -5.74 -21.33
C ASP A 16 4.84 -6.07 -19.89
N LEU A 17 4.05 -5.20 -19.26
CA LEU A 17 3.69 -5.37 -17.84
C LEU A 17 2.87 -6.65 -17.61
N LYS A 18 2.00 -7.04 -18.55
CA LYS A 18 1.07 -8.17 -18.39
C LYS A 18 1.78 -9.51 -18.58
N THR A 19 2.66 -9.64 -19.56
CA THR A 19 3.36 -10.91 -19.87
C THR A 19 4.72 -11.01 -19.17
N GLY A 20 5.35 -9.88 -18.88
CA GLY A 20 6.73 -9.81 -18.40
C GLY A 20 7.78 -10.06 -19.47
N GLU A 21 7.36 -10.20 -20.73
CA GLU A 21 8.30 -10.39 -21.84
C GLU A 21 9.04 -9.09 -22.12
N LYS A 22 10.34 -9.21 -22.43
CA LYS A 22 11.14 -8.06 -22.83
C LYS A 22 10.61 -7.52 -24.15
N VAL A 23 10.43 -6.20 -24.22
CA VAL A 23 9.98 -5.50 -25.42
C VAL A 23 10.94 -4.37 -25.77
N GLU A 24 11.12 -4.12 -27.05
CA GLU A 24 11.80 -2.91 -27.53
C GLU A 24 10.74 -1.81 -27.70
N ALA A 25 10.70 -0.87 -26.77
CA ALA A 25 9.74 0.23 -26.78
C ALA A 25 10.48 1.58 -26.69
N ALA A 26 10.04 2.52 -27.52
CA ALA A 26 10.58 3.87 -27.61
C ALA A 26 9.44 4.85 -27.85
N GLY A 27 9.61 6.09 -27.38
CA GLY A 27 8.60 7.12 -27.48
C GLY A 27 8.83 8.22 -26.43
N PRO A 28 8.19 9.40 -26.58
CA PRO A 28 8.47 10.55 -25.72
C PRO A 28 8.32 10.27 -24.23
N ALA A 29 7.25 9.57 -23.80
CA ALA A 29 7.09 9.19 -22.38
C ALA A 29 8.16 8.20 -21.92
N ILE A 30 8.44 7.18 -22.74
CA ILE A 30 9.43 6.15 -22.39
C ILE A 30 10.81 6.78 -22.21
N ASP A 31 11.22 7.65 -23.13
CA ASP A 31 12.52 8.31 -23.09
C ASP A 31 12.62 9.28 -21.91
N MET A 32 11.55 10.04 -21.64
CA MET A 32 11.44 10.89 -20.46
C MET A 32 11.60 10.07 -19.17
N VAL A 33 10.84 8.98 -19.02
CA VAL A 33 10.85 8.13 -17.82
C VAL A 33 12.23 7.45 -17.67
N LYS A 34 12.81 6.88 -18.74
CA LYS A 34 14.18 6.32 -18.69
C LYS A 34 15.21 7.35 -18.26
N GLY A 35 15.10 8.59 -18.75
CA GLY A 35 15.96 9.70 -18.36
C GLY A 35 15.85 10.03 -16.87
N MET A 36 14.61 10.14 -16.38
CA MET A 36 14.30 10.41 -14.97
C MET A 36 14.84 9.29 -14.06
N LEU A 37 14.59 8.02 -14.38
CA LEU A 37 15.05 6.88 -13.56
C LEU A 37 16.57 6.87 -13.37
N ARG A 38 17.34 7.27 -14.40
CA ARG A 38 18.81 7.38 -14.30
C ARG A 38 19.26 8.52 -13.39
N ARG A 39 18.51 9.62 -13.31
CA ARG A 39 18.83 10.76 -12.45
C ARG A 39 18.49 10.48 -10.99
N HIS A 40 17.51 9.63 -10.73
CA HIS A 40 16.99 9.35 -9.39
C HIS A 40 17.12 7.85 -9.03
N PRO A 41 18.34 7.32 -8.81
CA PRO A 41 18.50 5.96 -8.31
C PRO A 41 17.92 5.83 -6.90
N TYR A 42 17.14 4.76 -6.66
CA TYR A 42 16.53 4.54 -5.35
C TYR A 42 17.58 4.26 -4.26
N PRO A 43 17.58 4.98 -3.12
CA PRO A 43 18.58 4.79 -2.07
C PRO A 43 18.35 3.52 -1.24
N GLY A 44 17.09 3.19 -0.92
CA GLY A 44 16.72 2.00 -0.13
C GLY A 44 15.57 2.26 0.83
N ASP A 45 14.88 1.20 1.28
CA ASP A 45 13.65 1.32 2.09
C ASP A 45 13.86 1.92 3.49
N MET A 46 15.04 1.73 4.07
CA MET A 46 15.40 2.25 5.40
C MET A 46 16.35 3.46 5.32
N ASP A 47 16.65 3.95 4.12
CA ASP A 47 17.51 5.12 3.93
C ASP A 47 16.76 6.41 4.28
N MET A 48 17.43 7.36 4.93
CA MET A 48 16.82 8.63 5.33
C MET A 48 16.42 9.49 4.12
N GLU A 49 17.10 9.36 2.99
CA GLU A 49 16.79 10.10 1.76
C GLU A 49 15.67 9.43 0.95
N SER A 50 15.08 8.34 1.43
CA SER A 50 14.06 7.59 0.68
C SER A 50 12.78 8.40 0.43
N ASN A 51 12.30 9.17 1.42
CA ASN A 51 11.14 10.06 1.21
C ASN A 51 11.51 11.26 0.30
N ARG A 52 12.74 11.76 0.40
CA ARG A 52 13.26 12.79 -0.50
C ARG A 52 13.30 12.32 -1.95
N TRP A 53 13.74 11.09 -2.18
CA TRP A 53 13.76 10.47 -3.49
C TRP A 53 12.35 10.46 -4.12
N VAL A 54 11.31 10.14 -3.35
CA VAL A 54 9.91 10.21 -3.81
C VAL A 54 9.56 11.61 -4.29
N SER A 55 9.83 12.65 -3.49
CA SER A 55 9.54 14.03 -3.86
C SER A 55 10.32 14.50 -5.08
N ASP A 56 11.63 14.26 -5.13
CA ASP A 56 12.47 14.74 -6.24
C ASP A 56 12.14 14.02 -7.55
N THR A 57 11.79 12.73 -7.49
CA THR A 57 11.27 11.96 -8.62
C THR A 57 9.93 12.52 -9.11
N ALA A 58 9.01 12.82 -8.18
CA ALA A 58 7.71 13.40 -8.52
C ALA A 58 7.85 14.79 -9.14
N LEU A 59 8.75 15.64 -8.64
CA LEU A 59 9.00 16.97 -9.18
C LEU A 59 9.58 16.92 -10.61
N ASP A 60 10.52 16.01 -10.88
CA ASP A 60 11.04 15.81 -12.26
C ASP A 60 9.93 15.33 -13.22
N LEU A 61 9.04 14.45 -12.75
CA LEU A 61 7.85 14.06 -13.52
C LEU A 61 6.84 15.21 -13.68
N ILE A 62 6.69 16.09 -12.69
CA ILE A 62 5.82 17.26 -12.81
C ILE A 62 6.33 18.18 -13.92
N ASP A 63 7.63 18.46 -13.93
CA ASP A 63 8.27 19.30 -14.93
C ASP A 63 8.20 18.69 -16.34
N GLY A 64 8.40 17.37 -16.45
CA GLY A 64 8.44 16.67 -17.74
C GLY A 64 7.07 16.28 -18.31
N TYR A 65 6.09 15.97 -17.47
CA TYR A 65 4.78 15.41 -17.88
C TYR A 65 3.61 16.37 -17.65
N GLY A 66 3.71 17.32 -16.71
CA GLY A 66 2.64 18.26 -16.38
C GLY A 66 1.34 17.60 -15.86
N PRO A 67 1.40 16.70 -14.87
CA PRO A 67 0.20 16.10 -14.28
C PRO A 67 -0.62 17.14 -13.49
N ARG A 68 -1.92 16.88 -13.36
CA ARG A 68 -2.81 17.62 -12.45
C ARG A 68 -3.11 16.83 -11.17
N PHE A 69 -2.88 15.51 -11.20
CA PHE A 69 -3.01 14.64 -10.03
C PHE A 69 -1.69 13.92 -9.75
N VAL A 70 -1.24 13.99 -8.50
CA VAL A 70 -0.03 13.32 -8.02
C VAL A 70 -0.39 12.46 -6.82
N PHE A 71 0.01 11.18 -6.84
CA PHE A 71 -0.08 10.30 -5.68
C PHE A 71 1.34 10.05 -5.12
N LEU A 72 1.56 10.32 -3.83
CA LEU A 72 2.84 10.08 -3.17
C LEU A 72 2.69 9.11 -2.01
N THR A 73 3.65 8.19 -1.87
CA THR A 73 3.80 7.38 -0.66
C THR A 73 5.14 7.66 -0.01
N TYR A 74 5.10 8.09 1.24
CA TYR A 74 6.26 8.17 2.11
C TYR A 74 6.19 7.02 3.13
N ALA A 75 7.06 6.02 2.96
CA ALA A 75 7.07 4.79 3.76
C ALA A 75 8.38 4.53 4.52
N ALA A 76 9.40 5.38 4.37
CA ALA A 76 10.70 5.17 5.02
C ALA A 76 10.58 5.06 6.54
N GLN A 77 9.75 5.90 7.16
CA GLN A 77 9.49 5.88 8.60
C GLN A 77 8.76 4.61 9.07
N TYR A 78 7.91 4.04 8.22
CA TYR A 78 7.25 2.77 8.49
C TYR A 78 8.26 1.62 8.48
N PHE A 79 9.09 1.50 7.45
CA PHE A 79 10.09 0.43 7.35
C PHE A 79 11.15 0.54 8.44
N SER A 80 11.68 1.74 8.66
CA SER A 80 12.68 1.99 9.71
C SER A 80 12.10 1.70 11.09
N GLY A 81 10.88 2.17 11.40
CA GLY A 81 10.22 1.88 12.68
C GLY A 81 9.81 0.42 12.86
N ARG A 82 9.42 -0.28 11.79
CA ARG A 82 9.04 -1.70 11.82
C ARG A 82 10.23 -2.60 12.16
N TYR A 83 11.46 -2.23 11.77
CA TYR A 83 12.62 -3.12 11.83
C TYR A 83 13.82 -2.61 12.64
N THR A 84 13.71 -1.43 13.24
CA THR A 84 14.77 -0.82 14.06
C THR A 84 14.18 -0.37 15.39
N HIS A 85 14.83 -0.73 16.50
CA HIS A 85 14.47 -0.19 17.80
C HIS A 85 14.79 1.32 17.83
N MET A 86 13.78 2.13 18.12
CA MET A 86 13.92 3.57 18.24
C MET A 86 13.39 4.03 19.60
N THR A 87 14.01 5.06 20.17
CA THR A 87 13.37 5.81 21.25
C THR A 87 12.18 6.61 20.70
N LYS A 88 11.33 7.12 21.59
CA LYS A 88 10.20 7.98 21.20
C LYS A 88 10.69 9.24 20.48
N GLU A 89 11.80 9.81 20.94
CA GLU A 89 12.40 11.03 20.38
C GLU A 89 12.97 10.77 18.97
N GLN A 90 13.63 9.63 18.77
CA GLN A 90 14.13 9.23 17.44
C GLN A 90 12.99 9.03 16.45
N ARG A 91 11.90 8.36 16.88
CA ARG A 91 10.71 8.18 16.05
C ARG A 91 10.04 9.52 15.72
N ALA A 92 9.85 10.37 16.73
CA ALA A 92 9.24 11.70 16.54
C ALA A 92 10.08 12.57 15.59
N SER A 93 11.41 12.57 15.73
CA SER A 93 12.31 13.27 14.81
C SER A 93 12.21 12.75 13.37
N MET A 94 12.15 11.43 13.19
CA MET A 94 11.99 10.84 11.86
C MET A 94 10.66 11.23 11.21
N ILE A 95 9.56 11.18 11.95
CA ILE A 95 8.24 11.60 11.45
C ILE A 95 8.23 13.09 11.12
N HIS A 96 8.83 13.92 11.98
CA HIS A 96 8.98 15.36 11.74
C HIS A 96 9.72 15.65 10.43
N HIS A 97 10.82 14.94 10.13
CA HIS A 97 11.52 15.08 8.85
C HIS A 97 10.64 14.69 7.65
N THR A 98 9.79 13.67 7.78
CA THR A 98 8.84 13.32 6.71
C THR A 98 7.81 14.44 6.46
N PHE A 99 7.34 15.13 7.50
CA PHE A 99 6.44 16.29 7.33
C PHE A 99 7.15 17.49 6.68
N ILE A 100 8.42 17.75 7.04
CA ILE A 100 9.24 18.77 6.37
C ILE A 100 9.41 18.43 4.89
N GLU A 101 9.62 17.17 4.56
CA GLU A 101 9.73 16.72 3.17
C GLU A 101 8.42 16.91 2.40
N ALA A 102 7.28 16.58 3.00
CA ALA A 102 5.96 16.84 2.41
C ALA A 102 5.73 18.34 2.17
N GLU A 103 6.07 19.18 3.15
CA GLU A 103 5.99 20.63 3.03
C GLU A 103 6.88 21.15 1.90
N ARG A 104 8.12 20.64 1.78
CA ARG A 104 9.03 20.99 0.69
C ARG A 104 8.42 20.65 -0.66
N PHE A 105 7.86 19.46 -0.82
CA PHE A 105 7.22 19.05 -2.07
C PHE A 105 6.06 19.98 -2.43
N ILE A 106 5.18 20.30 -1.48
CA ILE A 106 4.03 21.19 -1.71
C ILE A 106 4.49 22.61 -2.07
N ASN A 107 5.46 23.16 -1.34
CA ASN A 107 5.99 24.50 -1.61
C ASN A 107 6.67 24.59 -2.99
N ARG A 108 7.34 23.53 -3.44
CA ARG A 108 8.01 23.50 -4.76
C ARG A 108 7.04 23.24 -5.91
N SER A 109 6.05 22.38 -5.72
CA SER A 109 5.11 21.98 -6.78
C SER A 109 3.92 22.94 -6.92
N GLY A 110 3.54 23.62 -5.84
CA GLY A 110 2.32 24.44 -5.79
C GLY A 110 1.02 23.62 -5.78
N PHE A 111 1.10 22.30 -5.58
CA PHE A 111 -0.09 21.44 -5.52
C PHE A 111 -0.85 21.64 -4.21
N ALA A 112 -2.18 21.54 -4.26
CA ALA A 112 -2.98 21.42 -3.05
C ALA A 112 -2.80 20.01 -2.45
N ALA A 113 -2.55 19.94 -1.14
CA ALA A 113 -2.35 18.66 -0.45
C ALA A 113 -3.66 18.12 0.15
N ILE A 114 -3.89 16.83 -0.09
CA ILE A 114 -4.66 15.95 0.79
C ILE A 114 -3.69 14.91 1.34
N MET A 115 -3.59 14.77 2.66
CA MET A 115 -2.61 13.90 3.29
C MET A 115 -3.26 12.97 4.31
N VAL A 116 -2.94 11.68 4.23
CA VAL A 116 -3.52 10.65 5.10
C VAL A 116 -2.41 9.82 5.74
N GLY A 117 -2.50 9.59 7.05
CA GLY A 117 -1.66 8.61 7.74
C GLY A 117 -2.21 7.19 7.58
N THR A 118 -1.37 6.17 7.61
CA THR A 118 -1.88 4.77 7.61
C THR A 118 -2.08 4.19 9.02
N GLY A 119 -1.84 5.00 10.06
CA GLY A 119 -2.12 4.69 11.45
C GLY A 119 -0.87 4.39 12.29
N ASP A 120 -1.10 4.21 13.59
CA ASP A 120 -0.05 4.05 14.59
C ASP A 120 0.64 2.69 14.47
N MET A 121 1.82 2.62 15.11
CA MET A 121 2.60 1.41 15.27
C MET A 121 2.69 1.06 16.77
N THR A 122 2.70 -0.23 17.10
CA THR A 122 2.84 -0.73 18.48
C THR A 122 3.99 -1.75 18.56
N PRO A 123 4.66 -1.90 19.71
CA PRO A 123 5.69 -2.93 19.89
C PRO A 123 5.13 -4.33 19.64
N LEU A 124 5.94 -5.18 19.00
CA LEU A 124 5.68 -6.62 18.94
C LEU A 124 5.99 -7.24 20.31
N LEU A 125 4.99 -7.84 20.93
CA LEU A 125 5.05 -8.53 22.22
C LEU A 125 5.31 -10.03 22.06
N GLY A 126 4.83 -10.63 20.97
CA GLY A 126 5.01 -12.06 20.72
C GLY A 126 4.27 -12.55 19.48
N PHE A 127 4.46 -13.84 19.19
CA PHE A 127 3.79 -14.51 18.08
C PHE A 127 2.78 -15.55 18.56
N ILE A 128 1.65 -15.63 17.86
CA ILE A 128 0.69 -16.72 17.95
C ILE A 128 1.15 -17.79 16.95
N ASP A 129 1.62 -18.93 17.44
CA ASP A 129 2.16 -19.99 16.60
C ASP A 129 1.04 -20.85 16.00
N ALA A 130 0.71 -20.58 14.75
CA ALA A 130 -0.29 -21.33 13.99
C ALA A 130 0.35 -22.37 13.05
N THR A 131 1.64 -22.69 13.23
CA THR A 131 2.35 -23.67 12.38
C THR A 131 2.10 -25.13 12.77
N ARG A 132 1.48 -25.36 13.94
CA ARG A 132 1.28 -26.68 14.53
C ARG A 132 -0.17 -27.17 14.46
N LEU A 133 -1.03 -26.42 13.77
CA LEU A 133 -2.43 -26.79 13.56
C LEU A 133 -2.52 -27.96 12.58
N ASP A 134 -3.56 -28.78 12.73
CA ASP A 134 -3.91 -29.80 11.74
C ASP A 134 -4.40 -29.13 10.44
N GLY A 135 -5.20 -28.07 10.59
CA GLY A 135 -5.64 -27.20 9.52
C GLY A 135 -4.54 -26.28 8.99
N PHE A 136 -4.90 -25.45 8.01
CA PHE A 136 -3.94 -24.60 7.32
C PHE A 136 -4.18 -23.12 7.60
N ALA A 137 -3.25 -22.48 8.30
CA ALA A 137 -3.25 -21.05 8.55
C ALA A 137 -2.40 -20.27 7.54
N VAL A 138 -2.95 -19.16 7.03
CA VAL A 138 -2.30 -18.26 6.08
C VAL A 138 -2.26 -16.85 6.63
N CYS A 139 -1.07 -16.29 6.71
CA CYS A 139 -0.82 -14.90 7.05
C CYS A 139 0.06 -14.31 5.94
N THR A 140 -0.32 -13.15 5.38
CA THR A 140 0.62 -12.44 4.50
C THR A 140 1.68 -11.79 5.39
N HIS A 141 2.94 -11.78 4.98
CA HIS A 141 4.03 -11.27 5.83
C HIS A 141 3.91 -9.78 6.22
N TRP A 142 3.01 -9.06 5.56
CA TRP A 142 2.74 -7.66 5.81
C TRP A 142 1.57 -7.45 6.77
N THR A 143 0.66 -8.41 6.90
CA THR A 143 -0.38 -8.38 7.93
C THR A 143 0.19 -8.85 9.26
N ALA A 144 -0.12 -8.12 10.33
CA ALA A 144 0.21 -8.56 11.69
C ALA A 144 -1.03 -9.12 12.36
N ARG A 145 -2.18 -8.44 12.21
CA ARG A 145 -3.41 -8.76 12.93
C ARG A 145 -4.16 -9.97 12.39
N TYR A 146 -4.18 -10.20 11.09
CA TYR A 146 -5.14 -11.11 10.48
C TYR A 146 -4.48 -12.37 9.93
N ALA A 147 -5.08 -13.53 10.18
CA ALA A 147 -4.72 -14.78 9.52
C ALA A 147 -5.96 -15.54 9.07
N GLY A 148 -5.93 -16.06 7.85
CA GLY A 148 -6.95 -16.96 7.34
C GLY A 148 -6.70 -18.38 7.85
N LEU A 149 -7.76 -19.10 8.21
CA LEU A 149 -7.72 -20.48 8.65
C LEU A 149 -8.64 -21.32 7.75
N TYR A 150 -8.13 -22.48 7.36
CA TYR A 150 -8.79 -23.41 6.45
C TYR A 150 -8.75 -24.82 7.01
N ASP A 151 -9.87 -25.52 6.87
CA ASP A 151 -10.00 -26.93 7.23
C ASP A 151 -9.54 -27.24 8.69
N PRO A 152 -9.86 -26.41 9.72
CA PRO A 152 -9.38 -26.67 11.07
C PRO A 152 -10.04 -27.89 11.70
N SER A 153 -9.26 -28.66 12.48
CA SER A 153 -9.81 -29.74 13.29
C SER A 153 -10.61 -29.20 14.49
N PRO A 154 -11.49 -30.00 15.12
CA PRO A 154 -12.14 -29.61 16.36
C PRO A 154 -11.14 -29.25 17.48
N ASP A 155 -9.99 -29.93 17.51
CA ASP A 155 -8.92 -29.67 18.47
C ASP A 155 -8.21 -28.35 18.15
N ASP A 156 -7.95 -28.03 16.88
CA ASP A 156 -7.46 -26.70 16.46
C ASP A 156 -8.38 -25.60 16.98
N MET A 157 -9.69 -25.72 16.75
CA MET A 157 -10.66 -24.72 17.17
C MET A 157 -10.73 -24.55 18.70
N LYS A 158 -10.54 -25.64 19.45
CA LYS A 158 -10.45 -25.58 20.91
C LYS A 158 -9.20 -24.83 21.36
N VAL A 159 -8.03 -25.20 20.84
CA VAL A 159 -6.75 -24.58 21.20
C VAL A 159 -6.76 -23.09 20.85
N LEU A 160 -7.21 -22.73 19.64
CA LEU A 160 -7.29 -21.35 19.18
C LEU A 160 -8.33 -20.53 19.97
N GLY A 161 -9.44 -21.16 20.37
CA GLY A 161 -10.47 -20.50 21.20
C GLY A 161 -10.03 -20.22 22.64
N GLU A 162 -9.05 -20.95 23.15
CA GLU A 162 -8.48 -20.79 24.50
C GLU A 162 -7.22 -19.90 24.50
N ASP A 163 -6.64 -19.56 23.34
CA ASP A 163 -5.43 -18.73 23.26
C ASP A 163 -5.71 -17.28 23.72
N PRO A 164 -5.06 -16.78 24.79
CA PRO A 164 -5.34 -15.47 25.33
C PRO A 164 -4.95 -14.31 24.40
N HIS A 165 -4.13 -14.57 23.39
CA HIS A 165 -3.64 -13.57 22.44
C HIS A 165 -4.49 -13.47 21.17
N ILE A 166 -5.41 -14.42 20.95
CA ILE A 166 -6.43 -14.31 19.91
C ILE A 166 -7.58 -13.46 20.46
N GLU A 167 -7.94 -12.41 19.72
CA GLU A 167 -9.05 -11.52 20.06
C GLU A 167 -10.39 -12.13 19.63
N ARG A 168 -10.43 -12.67 18.41
CA ARG A 168 -11.64 -13.21 17.80
C ARG A 168 -11.30 -14.15 16.64
N ILE A 169 -12.17 -15.12 16.41
CA ILE A 169 -12.21 -15.94 15.20
C ILE A 169 -13.55 -15.65 14.51
N VAL A 170 -13.52 -15.10 13.30
CA VAL A 170 -14.70 -14.66 12.54
C VAL A 170 -14.97 -15.65 11.41
N ARG A 171 -16.22 -16.06 11.22
CA ARG A 171 -16.60 -16.98 10.14
C ARG A 171 -16.64 -16.28 8.78
N ARG A 172 -16.39 -17.03 7.71
CA ARG A 172 -16.49 -16.57 6.32
C ARG A 172 -17.78 -15.80 6.06
N GLU A 173 -18.92 -16.31 6.51
CA GLU A 173 -20.23 -15.71 6.24
C GLU A 173 -20.35 -14.31 6.84
N ASP A 174 -19.75 -14.09 8.01
CA ASP A 174 -19.75 -12.80 8.68
C ASP A 174 -18.83 -11.80 7.97
N VAL A 175 -17.69 -12.25 7.44
CA VAL A 175 -16.78 -11.42 6.62
C VAL A 175 -17.43 -11.03 5.30
N VAL A 176 -18.04 -12.00 4.60
CA VAL A 176 -18.73 -11.76 3.32
C VAL A 176 -19.91 -10.81 3.53
N ARG A 177 -20.69 -10.99 4.60
CA ARG A 177 -21.78 -10.09 4.96
C ARG A 177 -21.29 -8.68 5.27
N LEU A 178 -20.18 -8.55 6.02
CA LEU A 178 -19.60 -7.25 6.35
C LEU A 178 -19.32 -6.44 5.09
N PHE A 179 -18.72 -7.05 4.06
CA PHE A 179 -18.33 -6.38 2.81
C PHE A 179 -19.35 -6.52 1.66
N ASN A 180 -20.58 -6.97 1.92
CA ASN A 180 -21.62 -7.19 0.91
C ASN A 180 -21.15 -8.06 -0.28
N GLY A 181 -20.39 -9.13 0.01
CA GLY A 181 -19.75 -9.96 -1.01
C GLY A 181 -20.68 -10.91 -1.74
N THR A 182 -20.29 -11.30 -2.96
CA THR A 182 -20.98 -12.31 -3.77
C THR A 182 -20.52 -13.74 -3.43
N PRO A 183 -21.25 -14.79 -3.84
CA PRO A 183 -20.82 -16.18 -3.68
C PRO A 183 -19.44 -16.46 -4.32
N GLU A 184 -19.15 -15.85 -5.46
CA GLU A 184 -17.86 -15.99 -6.14
C GLU A 184 -16.73 -15.39 -5.30
N GLN A 185 -16.92 -14.20 -4.72
CA GLN A 185 -15.97 -13.57 -3.82
C GLN A 185 -15.80 -14.36 -2.51
N ALA A 186 -16.88 -14.95 -1.99
CA ALA A 186 -16.86 -15.76 -0.78
C ALA A 186 -15.91 -16.95 -0.87
N SER A 187 -15.74 -17.53 -2.07
CA SER A 187 -14.82 -18.66 -2.30
C SER A 187 -13.35 -18.33 -2.00
N ARG A 188 -12.97 -17.05 -2.10
CA ARG A 188 -11.61 -16.57 -1.84
C ARG A 188 -11.37 -16.26 -0.36
N VAL A 189 -12.45 -15.96 0.38
CA VAL A 189 -12.39 -15.66 1.81
C VAL A 189 -12.07 -16.94 2.59
N PRO A 190 -11.16 -16.91 3.58
CA PRO A 190 -10.89 -18.07 4.44
C PRO A 190 -12.15 -18.53 5.18
N GLU A 191 -12.19 -19.79 5.61
CA GLU A 191 -13.33 -20.31 6.39
C GLU A 191 -13.49 -19.56 7.70
N TYR A 192 -12.35 -19.23 8.30
CA TYR A 192 -12.27 -18.35 9.44
C TYR A 192 -11.18 -17.31 9.26
N LEU A 193 -11.44 -16.08 9.70
CA LEU A 193 -10.46 -15.03 9.85
C LEU A 193 -10.13 -14.88 11.34
N MET A 194 -8.89 -15.18 11.71
CA MET A 194 -8.38 -15.02 13.07
C MET A 194 -7.80 -13.62 13.26
N LEU A 195 -8.07 -13.01 14.40
CA LEU A 195 -7.62 -11.67 14.77
C LEU A 195 -6.73 -11.75 16.00
N ALA A 196 -5.50 -11.27 15.88
CA ALA A 196 -4.58 -11.13 17.01
C ALA A 196 -4.92 -9.89 17.84
N ARG A 197 -4.74 -9.97 19.17
CA ARG A 197 -4.77 -8.81 20.07
C ARG A 197 -3.62 -7.84 19.76
N LYS A 198 -3.78 -6.58 20.16
CA LYS A 198 -2.73 -5.54 20.02
C LYS A 198 -1.38 -6.04 20.53
N GLY A 199 -0.34 -5.88 19.72
CA GLY A 199 1.02 -6.28 20.04
C GLY A 199 1.36 -7.73 19.68
N TYR A 200 0.41 -8.55 19.24
CA TYR A 200 0.66 -9.92 18.81
C TYR A 200 0.49 -10.07 17.30
N ALA A 201 1.23 -11.00 16.70
CA ALA A 201 1.13 -11.33 15.28
C ALA A 201 1.08 -12.84 15.06
N PHE A 202 0.47 -13.28 13.96
CA PHE A 202 0.45 -14.70 13.61
C PHE A 202 1.77 -15.14 12.98
N LYS A 203 2.26 -16.30 13.41
CA LYS A 203 3.34 -17.04 12.76
C LYS A 203 2.72 -18.24 12.04
N THR A 204 2.77 -18.22 10.72
CA THR A 204 2.29 -19.31 9.85
C THR A 204 3.44 -19.87 9.00
N ILE A 205 3.21 -21.00 8.33
CA ILE A 205 4.14 -21.54 7.35
C ILE A 205 4.22 -20.53 6.19
N SER A 206 5.33 -19.81 6.12
CA SER A 206 5.50 -18.68 5.20
C SER A 206 7.01 -18.42 5.00
N GLY A 207 7.37 -17.57 4.02
CA GLY A 207 8.77 -17.26 3.69
C GLY A 207 9.58 -16.63 4.83
N VAL A 208 10.90 -16.80 4.79
CA VAL A 208 11.81 -16.20 5.80
C VAL A 208 11.87 -14.68 5.57
N MET A 209 11.42 -13.91 6.55
CA MET A 209 11.44 -12.45 6.56
C MET A 209 12.10 -11.93 7.84
N LYS A 210 12.61 -10.69 7.80
CA LYS A 210 13.15 -10.01 8.99
C LYS A 210 12.05 -9.89 10.05
N THR A 211 12.35 -10.25 11.29
CA THR A 211 11.40 -10.11 12.41
C THR A 211 11.13 -8.63 12.69
N PRO A 212 9.87 -8.18 12.72
CA PRO A 212 9.54 -6.82 13.08
C PRO A 212 9.72 -6.59 14.59
N VAL A 213 10.09 -5.37 14.97
CA VAL A 213 10.11 -4.89 16.36
C VAL A 213 8.85 -4.08 16.69
N MET A 214 8.22 -3.50 15.66
CA MET A 214 6.94 -2.80 15.72
C MET A 214 6.01 -3.35 14.66
N ILE A 215 4.72 -3.42 14.94
CA ILE A 215 3.65 -3.83 14.01
C ILE A 215 2.58 -2.74 13.95
N PRO A 216 1.71 -2.70 12.92
CA PRO A 216 0.55 -1.82 12.92
C PRO A 216 -0.27 -1.97 14.21
N SER A 217 -0.69 -0.85 14.78
CA SER A 217 -1.57 -0.80 15.95
C SER A 217 -3.03 -1.07 15.54
N LEU A 218 -3.96 -0.93 16.49
CA LEU A 218 -5.40 -1.00 16.26
C LEU A 218 -5.90 0.29 15.60
N ASN A 219 -5.73 0.39 14.29
CA ASN A 219 -5.94 1.62 13.53
C ASN A 219 -7.36 1.71 12.94
N PHE A 220 -8.38 1.70 13.80
CA PHE A 220 -9.78 1.91 13.38
C PHE A 220 -10.02 3.30 12.79
N ASN A 221 -9.22 4.27 13.20
CA ASN A 221 -9.19 5.60 12.65
C ASN A 221 -7.76 5.96 12.27
N VAL A 222 -7.64 6.81 11.26
CA VAL A 222 -6.37 7.36 10.77
C VAL A 222 -6.48 8.89 10.64
N PRO A 223 -5.37 9.63 10.77
CA PRO A 223 -5.37 11.07 10.58
C PRO A 223 -5.55 11.42 9.10
N LEU A 224 -6.38 12.42 8.83
CA LEU A 224 -6.59 13.00 7.50
C LEU A 224 -6.51 14.53 7.55
N TYR A 225 -5.58 15.09 6.77
CA TYR A 225 -5.56 16.49 6.40
C TYR A 225 -6.24 16.64 5.03
N ALA A 226 -7.42 17.27 5.04
CA ALA A 226 -8.18 17.61 3.84
C ALA A 226 -8.81 19.00 4.02
N PRO A 227 -8.07 20.09 3.78
CA PRO A 227 -8.54 21.46 4.05
C PRO A 227 -9.87 21.78 3.37
N GLY A 228 -10.83 22.26 4.15
CA GLY A 228 -12.16 22.65 3.64
C GLY A 228 -13.11 21.48 3.38
N HIS A 229 -12.73 20.26 3.76
CA HIS A 229 -13.57 19.07 3.62
C HIS A 229 -13.69 18.31 4.94
N ILE A 230 -14.81 17.62 5.12
CA ILE A 230 -15.03 16.68 6.22
C ILE A 230 -15.20 15.32 5.58
N VAL A 231 -14.37 14.37 5.98
CA VAL A 231 -14.37 13.00 5.45
C VAL A 231 -14.38 12.06 6.64
N GLU A 232 -15.49 11.32 6.79
CA GLU A 232 -15.71 10.46 7.96
C GLU A 232 -15.02 9.10 7.82
N GLU A 233 -14.79 8.64 6.59
CA GLU A 233 -14.20 7.34 6.27
C GLU A 233 -13.33 7.39 5.02
N ILE A 234 -12.33 6.50 4.95
CA ILE A 234 -11.31 6.52 3.90
C ILE A 234 -11.85 6.39 2.46
N THR A 235 -13.04 5.79 2.30
CA THR A 235 -13.79 5.72 1.03
C THR A 235 -14.21 7.12 0.53
N GLY A 236 -14.48 8.07 1.44
CA GLY A 236 -14.83 9.45 1.11
C GLY A 236 -13.65 10.31 0.64
N ILE A 237 -12.42 9.81 0.71
CA ILE A 237 -11.23 10.54 0.23
C ILE A 237 -11.30 10.70 -1.29
N ARG A 238 -11.76 9.68 -2.01
CA ARG A 238 -11.91 9.75 -3.48
C ARG A 238 -12.80 10.90 -3.92
N SER A 239 -14.01 11.02 -3.38
CA SER A 239 -14.96 12.06 -3.79
C SER A 239 -14.43 13.47 -3.48
N THR A 240 -13.66 13.60 -2.41
CA THR A 240 -12.95 14.84 -2.06
C THR A 240 -11.92 15.21 -3.13
N LEU A 241 -11.11 14.25 -3.57
CA LEU A 241 -10.13 14.44 -4.65
C LEU A 241 -10.82 14.80 -5.97
N GLU A 242 -11.90 14.12 -6.34
CA GLU A 242 -12.68 14.42 -7.56
C GLU A 242 -13.25 15.85 -7.54
N LYS A 243 -13.73 16.31 -6.37
CA LYS A 243 -14.24 17.69 -6.20
C LYS A 243 -13.14 18.74 -6.40
N ASP A 244 -11.95 18.52 -5.82
CA ASP A 244 -10.85 19.46 -5.99
C ASP A 244 -10.27 19.44 -7.40
N LEU A 245 -10.13 18.27 -8.02
CA LEU A 245 -9.66 18.13 -9.40
C LEU A 245 -10.64 18.71 -10.43
N SER A 246 -11.95 18.60 -10.20
CA SER A 246 -12.98 19.22 -11.07
C SER A 246 -13.03 20.75 -10.95
N SER A 247 -12.47 21.31 -9.87
CA SER A 247 -12.33 22.76 -9.67
C SER A 247 -11.04 23.34 -10.28
N GLU A 248 -10.47 22.67 -11.28
CA GLU A 248 -9.21 23.02 -11.96
C GLU A 248 -7.97 23.10 -11.05
N LYS A 249 -8.03 22.58 -9.81
CA LYS A 249 -6.85 22.52 -8.93
C LYS A 249 -5.89 21.40 -9.37
N ASN A 250 -4.61 21.60 -9.07
CA ASN A 250 -3.62 20.54 -9.05
C ASN A 250 -3.59 19.94 -7.64
N VAL A 251 -3.76 18.62 -7.53
CA VAL A 251 -3.96 17.96 -6.24
C VAL A 251 -2.96 16.84 -6.03
N ALA A 252 -2.33 16.85 -4.85
CA ALA A 252 -1.43 15.80 -4.39
C ALA A 252 -2.11 15.01 -3.26
N LEU A 253 -2.30 13.70 -3.47
CA LEU A 253 -2.64 12.77 -2.40
C LEU A 253 -1.34 12.20 -1.81
N ILE A 254 -1.05 12.51 -0.55
CA ILE A 254 0.16 12.06 0.14
C ILE A 254 -0.21 11.03 1.21
N VAL A 255 0.32 9.82 1.11
CA VAL A 255 0.15 8.76 2.09
C VAL A 255 1.39 8.66 2.98
N MET A 256 1.19 8.87 4.28
CA MET A 256 2.22 8.84 5.32
C MET A 256 2.15 7.50 6.05
N GLU A 257 2.95 6.52 5.63
CA GLU A 257 2.85 5.19 6.24
C GLU A 257 3.36 5.15 7.68
N GLY A 258 2.66 4.42 8.56
CA GLY A 258 3.07 4.23 9.95
C GLY A 258 3.00 5.50 10.79
N VAL A 259 2.24 6.51 10.34
CA VAL A 259 1.90 7.73 11.08
C VAL A 259 0.42 7.67 11.44
N GLY A 260 0.12 7.66 12.73
CA GLY A 260 -1.26 7.70 13.24
C GLY A 260 -1.60 9.02 13.91
N LEU A 261 -2.72 9.05 14.64
CA LEU A 261 -3.34 10.29 15.13
C LEU A 261 -2.41 11.06 16.07
N ASP A 262 -1.70 10.35 16.94
CA ASP A 262 -0.82 10.97 17.95
C ASP A 262 0.46 11.57 17.33
N ASP A 263 0.90 11.03 16.20
CA ASP A 263 2.15 11.39 15.53
C ASP A 263 1.93 12.38 14.35
N PHE A 264 0.69 12.71 13.99
CA PHE A 264 0.38 13.48 12.78
C PHE A 264 0.45 15.00 13.04
N LEU A 265 1.40 15.67 12.39
CA LEU A 265 1.79 17.05 12.75
C LEU A 265 0.94 18.14 12.10
N TRP A 266 0.30 17.87 10.97
CA TRP A 266 -0.58 18.84 10.31
C TRP A 266 -1.98 18.84 10.95
N PRO A 267 -2.76 19.94 10.84
CA PRO A 267 -4.13 19.97 11.31
C PRO A 267 -4.92 18.80 10.69
N HIS A 268 -5.55 17.95 11.47
CA HIS A 268 -6.18 16.75 10.90
C HIS A 268 -7.49 16.42 11.60
N LEU A 269 -8.30 15.66 10.89
CA LEU A 269 -9.50 15.03 11.43
C LEU A 269 -9.29 13.52 11.50
N SER A 270 -9.97 12.89 12.44
CA SER A 270 -10.07 11.44 12.52
C SER A 270 -10.93 10.93 11.37
N CYS A 271 -10.40 9.98 10.61
CA CYS A 271 -11.06 9.35 9.46
C CYS A 271 -11.12 7.84 9.68
N ARG A 272 -12.31 7.23 9.60
CA ARG A 272 -12.51 5.80 9.82
C ARG A 272 -11.82 4.98 8.75
N ASN A 273 -11.03 3.98 9.17
CA ASN A 273 -10.16 3.15 8.34
C ASN A 273 -10.67 1.71 8.19
N GLY A 274 -11.98 1.53 8.16
CA GLY A 274 -12.58 0.19 8.09
C GLY A 274 -14.05 0.18 8.44
N MET A 275 -14.56 -1.00 8.80
CA MET A 275 -15.97 -1.23 9.10
C MET A 275 -16.12 -2.11 10.32
N GLU A 276 -17.02 -1.72 11.23
CA GLU A 276 -17.33 -2.44 12.46
C GLU A 276 -16.06 -2.88 13.23
N TRP A 277 -15.73 -4.17 13.17
CA TRP A 277 -14.60 -4.80 13.86
C TRP A 277 -13.33 -4.86 13.00
N TYR A 278 -13.44 -4.64 11.68
CA TYR A 278 -12.34 -4.69 10.73
C TYR A 278 -11.75 -3.31 10.49
N TYR A 279 -10.42 -3.24 10.43
CA TYR A 279 -9.69 -2.08 9.95
C TYR A 279 -8.57 -2.51 9.00
N TYR A 280 -8.25 -1.65 8.03
CA TYR A 280 -7.18 -1.92 7.09
C TYR A 280 -5.81 -1.71 7.73
N GLU A 281 -4.91 -2.69 7.60
CA GLU A 281 -3.49 -2.47 7.84
C GLU A 281 -2.83 -1.78 6.63
N PRO A 282 -1.68 -1.11 6.82
CA PRO A 282 -0.95 -0.44 5.73
C PRO A 282 -0.58 -1.42 4.60
N GLY A 283 -1.28 -1.33 3.47
CA GLY A 283 -1.13 -2.25 2.34
C GLY A 283 -2.11 -1.98 1.20
N GLU A 284 -2.08 -2.84 0.19
CA GLU A 284 -2.87 -2.72 -1.03
C GLU A 284 -4.34 -2.38 -0.82
N ALA A 285 -4.98 -3.03 0.15
CA ALA A 285 -6.42 -2.98 0.32
C ALA A 285 -6.85 -1.62 0.87
N GLN A 286 -6.03 -1.04 1.76
CA GLN A 286 -6.20 0.33 2.23
C GLN A 286 -6.08 1.31 1.06
N TYR A 287 -5.04 1.15 0.24
CA TYR A 287 -4.75 2.06 -0.87
C TYR A 287 -5.84 1.99 -1.94
N LEU A 288 -6.25 0.78 -2.31
CA LEU A 288 -7.37 0.55 -3.22
C LEU A 288 -8.65 1.16 -2.68
N THR A 289 -8.93 1.02 -1.39
CA THR A 289 -10.14 1.59 -0.78
C THR A 289 -10.13 3.12 -0.84
N ILE A 290 -8.98 3.74 -0.58
CA ILE A 290 -8.80 5.20 -0.70
C ILE A 290 -9.00 5.65 -2.16
N THR A 291 -8.36 4.98 -3.11
CA THR A 291 -8.34 5.43 -4.51
C THR A 291 -9.59 5.06 -5.28
N SER A 292 -10.29 3.98 -4.93
CA SER A 292 -11.56 3.61 -5.54
C SER A 292 -12.77 4.20 -4.82
N GLY A 293 -12.61 4.67 -3.58
CA GLY A 293 -13.72 5.14 -2.76
C GLY A 293 -14.73 4.06 -2.37
N GLU A 294 -14.33 2.79 -2.45
CA GLU A 294 -15.17 1.62 -2.21
C GLU A 294 -14.38 0.60 -1.38
N HIS A 295 -15.03 -0.15 -0.50
CA HIS A 295 -14.35 -1.20 0.25
C HIS A 295 -13.96 -2.37 -0.66
N ARG A 296 -12.67 -2.49 -0.98
CA ARG A 296 -12.15 -3.52 -1.91
C ARG A 296 -11.45 -4.68 -1.21
N PHE A 297 -11.85 -4.99 0.04
CA PHE A 297 -11.29 -6.11 0.79
C PHE A 297 -11.43 -7.44 0.03
N LEU A 298 -12.57 -7.68 -0.60
CA LEU A 298 -12.89 -8.94 -1.28
C LEU A 298 -12.09 -9.18 -2.58
N ASP A 299 -11.40 -8.16 -3.09
CA ASP A 299 -10.54 -8.29 -4.26
C ASP A 299 -9.27 -9.05 -3.93
N TYR A 300 -8.76 -8.92 -2.70
CA TYR A 300 -7.58 -9.61 -2.20
C TYR A 300 -7.76 -9.85 -0.68
N PRO A 301 -8.65 -10.78 -0.28
CA PRO A 301 -9.02 -10.95 1.13
C PRO A 301 -7.81 -11.30 1.98
N THR A 302 -7.64 -10.66 3.15
CA THR A 302 -6.52 -11.01 4.02
C THR A 302 -6.59 -12.47 4.44
N GLY A 303 -5.45 -13.17 4.38
CA GLY A 303 -5.39 -14.59 4.73
C GLY A 303 -5.91 -15.55 3.65
N TYR A 304 -6.17 -15.08 2.42
CA TYR A 304 -6.54 -15.98 1.33
C TYR A 304 -5.38 -16.84 0.81
N LYS A 305 -5.68 -18.05 0.29
CA LYS A 305 -4.72 -18.97 -0.37
C LYS A 305 -4.27 -18.41 -1.74
N TYR A 306 -3.53 -17.30 -1.77
CA TYR A 306 -3.09 -16.62 -3.00
C TYR A 306 -2.32 -17.52 -4.00
N PHE A 307 -1.68 -18.58 -3.50
CA PHE A 307 -0.94 -19.54 -4.32
C PHE A 307 -1.84 -20.55 -5.06
N ASN A 308 -3.10 -20.73 -4.65
CA ASN A 308 -4.08 -21.54 -5.40
C ASN A 308 -4.55 -20.84 -6.68
N GLU A 309 -4.40 -19.51 -6.74
CA GLU A 309 -4.67 -18.70 -7.94
C GLU A 309 -3.44 -18.60 -8.85
N ALA A 310 -2.40 -19.41 -8.63
CA ALA A 310 -1.25 -19.49 -9.53
C ALA A 310 -1.63 -20.19 -10.84
N GLU A 311 -1.99 -19.41 -11.84
CA GLU A 311 -2.15 -19.88 -13.22
C GLU A 311 -0.82 -20.38 -13.79
N THR A 312 -0.89 -21.28 -14.78
CA THR A 312 0.28 -21.77 -15.54
C THR A 312 1.05 -20.63 -16.21
N THR A 313 0.34 -19.56 -16.60
CA THR A 313 0.91 -18.31 -17.09
C THR A 313 0.64 -17.22 -16.08
N ARG A 314 1.68 -16.74 -15.37
CA ARG A 314 1.52 -15.65 -14.40
C ARG A 314 1.37 -14.32 -15.13
N HIS A 315 0.14 -13.82 -15.23
CA HIS A 315 -0.09 -12.44 -15.62
C HIS A 315 0.45 -11.46 -14.56
N TYR A 316 0.99 -10.33 -15.02
CA TYR A 316 1.54 -9.26 -14.19
C TYR A 316 2.66 -9.71 -13.22
N PRO A 317 3.77 -10.28 -13.72
CA PRO A 317 4.80 -10.88 -12.87
C PRO A 317 5.53 -9.89 -11.94
N PHE A 318 5.46 -8.59 -12.25
CA PHE A 318 6.05 -7.53 -11.42
C PHE A 318 5.12 -7.00 -10.32
N SER A 319 3.86 -7.44 -10.31
CA SER A 319 2.77 -6.84 -9.54
C SER A 319 2.30 -7.71 -8.37
N GLY A 320 3.21 -8.45 -7.71
CA GLY A 320 2.86 -9.25 -6.54
C GLY A 320 1.80 -10.33 -6.84
N TYR A 321 0.70 -10.34 -6.09
CA TYR A 321 -0.42 -11.27 -6.27
C TYR A 321 -1.54 -10.72 -7.17
N PHE A 322 -1.42 -9.49 -7.69
CA PHE A 322 -2.42 -8.93 -8.60
C PHE A 322 -2.51 -9.74 -9.90
N LYS A 323 -3.73 -9.98 -10.36
CA LYS A 323 -4.03 -10.77 -11.58
C LYS A 323 -4.59 -9.93 -12.73
N SER A 324 -5.08 -8.75 -12.39
CA SER A 324 -5.60 -7.75 -13.31
C SER A 324 -5.30 -6.36 -12.76
N ILE A 325 -5.30 -5.36 -13.65
CA ILE A 325 -5.25 -3.96 -13.23
C ILE A 325 -6.60 -3.62 -12.57
N PRO A 326 -6.60 -3.15 -11.31
CA PRO A 326 -7.82 -2.75 -10.62
C PRO A 326 -8.55 -1.63 -11.37
N GLU A 327 -9.81 -1.87 -11.71
CA GLU A 327 -10.66 -0.87 -12.38
C GLU A 327 -11.15 0.19 -11.39
N LYS A 328 -11.67 1.30 -11.92
CA LYS A 328 -12.36 2.37 -11.16
C LYS A 328 -11.54 3.00 -10.02
N THR A 329 -10.22 2.93 -10.07
CA THR A 329 -9.39 3.82 -9.24
C THR A 329 -9.48 5.24 -9.77
N LEU A 330 -9.28 6.23 -8.90
CA LEU A 330 -9.42 7.66 -9.20
C LEU A 330 -8.73 8.06 -10.51
N ALA A 331 -7.44 7.73 -10.65
CA ALA A 331 -6.64 8.20 -11.78
C ALA A 331 -6.98 7.49 -13.10
N THR A 332 -7.53 6.27 -13.05
CA THR A 332 -8.03 5.61 -14.27
C THR A 332 -9.17 6.41 -14.90
N THR A 333 -10.07 6.95 -14.07
CA THR A 333 -11.23 7.74 -14.52
C THR A 333 -10.93 9.22 -14.70
N PHE A 334 -9.80 9.71 -14.18
CA PHE A 334 -9.40 11.11 -14.32
C PHE A 334 -8.98 11.44 -15.77
N PRO A 335 -9.61 12.42 -16.44
CA PRO A 335 -9.27 12.77 -17.83
C PRO A 335 -7.92 13.47 -17.95
N GLY A 336 -7.48 14.21 -16.92
CA GLY A 336 -6.19 14.88 -16.91
C GLY A 336 -5.01 13.92 -16.71
N ARG A 337 -3.79 14.45 -16.83
CA ARG A 337 -2.56 13.70 -16.61
C ARG A 337 -2.33 13.40 -15.13
N SER A 338 -1.85 12.21 -14.82
CA SER A 338 -1.65 11.72 -13.46
C SER A 338 -0.36 10.95 -13.29
N ILE A 339 0.28 11.12 -12.13
CA ILE A 339 1.46 10.33 -11.75
C ILE A 339 1.30 9.73 -10.35
N ALA A 340 2.01 8.63 -10.10
CA ALA A 340 2.19 8.06 -8.77
C ALA A 340 3.66 7.80 -8.48
N VAL A 341 4.16 8.18 -7.31
CA VAL A 341 5.54 7.91 -6.89
C VAL A 341 5.55 7.38 -5.46
N GLY A 342 6.26 6.28 -5.20
CA GLY A 342 6.30 5.73 -3.85
C GLY A 342 7.55 4.90 -3.54
N ASN A 343 8.03 5.01 -2.32
CA ASN A 343 9.09 4.14 -1.79
C ASN A 343 8.52 2.89 -1.11
N LYS A 344 7.44 2.35 -1.69
CA LYS A 344 6.84 1.07 -1.31
C LYS A 344 6.66 0.23 -2.57
N SER A 345 7.28 -0.94 -2.60
CA SER A 345 7.35 -1.77 -3.81
C SER A 345 6.10 -2.63 -4.04
N MET A 346 5.94 -3.11 -5.29
CA MET A 346 5.06 -4.19 -5.76
C MET A 346 3.63 -3.84 -6.13
N PHE A 347 3.14 -2.65 -5.80
CA PHE A 347 1.73 -2.36 -6.06
C PHE A 347 1.38 -0.91 -6.34
N MET A 348 2.30 0.06 -6.26
CA MET A 348 1.96 1.48 -6.47
C MET A 348 1.37 1.71 -7.86
N HIS A 349 1.94 1.02 -8.86
CA HIS A 349 1.42 0.99 -10.23
C HIS A 349 0.05 0.32 -10.36
N MET A 350 -0.37 -0.51 -9.40
CA MET A 350 -1.67 -1.20 -9.45
C MET A 350 -2.77 -0.46 -8.68
N VAL A 351 -2.44 0.26 -7.60
CA VAL A 351 -3.46 0.78 -6.68
C VAL A 351 -3.94 2.19 -6.98
N THR A 352 -3.24 2.94 -7.83
CA THR A 352 -3.58 4.35 -8.13
C THR A 352 -4.33 4.51 -9.45
N GLY A 353 -4.00 3.67 -10.44
CA GLY A 353 -4.48 3.81 -11.82
C GLY A 353 -3.86 4.99 -12.58
N ALA A 354 -2.73 5.53 -12.09
CA ALA A 354 -2.07 6.68 -12.68
C ALA A 354 -1.48 6.38 -14.07
N ASP A 355 -1.32 7.42 -14.89
CA ASP A 355 -0.80 7.27 -16.25
C ASP A 355 0.67 6.81 -16.23
N ILE A 356 1.47 7.37 -15.31
CA ILE A 356 2.85 6.97 -15.04
C ILE A 356 3.00 6.70 -13.53
N SER A 357 3.51 5.52 -13.19
CA SER A 357 3.85 5.18 -11.81
C SER A 357 5.34 4.89 -11.68
N VAL A 358 5.96 5.33 -10.58
CA VAL A 358 7.35 5.04 -10.25
C VAL A 358 7.41 4.54 -8.82
N GLU A 359 8.03 3.38 -8.62
CA GLU A 359 8.17 2.78 -7.31
C GLU A 359 9.57 2.26 -7.08
N CYS A 360 9.96 2.16 -5.80
CA CYS A 360 11.13 1.37 -5.47
C CYS A 360 10.94 -0.07 -5.96
N PHE A 361 12.01 -0.67 -6.46
CA PHE A 361 12.06 -2.09 -6.77
C PHE A 361 12.87 -2.77 -5.68
N ALA A 362 12.18 -3.14 -4.60
CA ALA A 362 12.79 -3.79 -3.45
C ALA A 362 12.03 -5.06 -3.07
N ARG A 363 12.76 -6.06 -2.57
CA ARG A 363 12.20 -7.33 -2.09
C ARG A 363 12.80 -7.63 -0.73
N ASN A 364 11.98 -7.74 0.30
CA ASN A 364 12.42 -8.02 1.68
C ASN A 364 13.52 -7.05 2.16
N LEU A 365 13.38 -5.74 1.86
CA LEU A 365 14.36 -4.68 2.14
C LEU A 365 15.66 -4.73 1.32
N TYR A 366 15.79 -5.68 0.38
CA TYR A 366 16.89 -5.68 -0.58
C TYR A 366 16.55 -4.75 -1.74
N ASN A 367 17.33 -3.69 -1.88
CA ASN A 367 17.21 -2.71 -2.96
C ASN A 367 17.69 -3.33 -4.29
N GLN A 368 16.77 -3.53 -5.22
CA GLN A 368 17.03 -4.04 -6.58
C GLN A 368 16.99 -2.93 -7.63
N GLY A 369 16.71 -1.68 -7.23
CA GLY A 369 16.64 -0.50 -8.09
C GLY A 369 15.28 0.17 -8.06
N THR A 370 14.83 0.64 -9.23
CA THR A 370 13.58 1.36 -9.42
C THR A 370 12.76 0.71 -10.53
N MET A 371 11.45 0.73 -10.42
CA MET A 371 10.55 0.35 -11.51
C MET A 371 9.61 1.51 -11.84
N ALA A 372 9.45 1.79 -13.12
CA ALA A 372 8.37 2.64 -13.61
C ALA A 372 7.39 1.84 -14.47
N VAL A 373 6.14 2.26 -14.47
CA VAL A 373 5.08 1.70 -15.32
C VAL A 373 4.37 2.83 -16.03
N ILE A 374 4.24 2.72 -17.36
CA ILE A 374 3.48 3.65 -18.20
C ILE A 374 2.21 2.91 -18.63
N HIS A 375 1.06 3.32 -18.09
CA HIS A 375 -0.24 2.75 -18.43
C HIS A 375 -0.89 3.42 -19.63
N ARG A 376 -0.66 4.73 -19.80
CA ARG A 376 -1.28 5.57 -20.83
C ARG A 376 -0.28 6.50 -21.49
N GLU A 377 -0.06 6.28 -22.77
CA GLU A 377 0.71 7.18 -23.65
C GLU A 377 -0.20 8.13 -24.45
N ASP A 378 -1.50 7.85 -24.49
CA ASP A 378 -2.51 8.61 -25.25
C ASP A 378 -2.75 10.03 -24.72
N LYS A 379 -2.23 10.34 -23.53
CA LYS A 379 -2.36 11.66 -22.89
C LYS A 379 -1.12 12.56 -23.06
N LEU A 380 -0.11 12.13 -23.82
CA LEU A 380 1.13 12.88 -24.07
C LEU A 380 0.95 14.10 -24.97
#